data_AF-A0A644VFV5-F1
#
_entry.id   AF-A0A644VFV5-F1
#
_cell.length_a   1.000
_cell.length_b   1.000
_cell.length_c   1.000
_cell.angle_alpha   90.00
_cell.angle_beta   90.00
_cell.angle_gamma   90.00
#
_symmetry.space_group_name_H-M   'P 1'
#
loop_
_entity.id
_entity.type
_entity.pdbx_description
1 polymer ?
#
loop_
_entity_poly.entity_id
_entity_poly.type
_entity_poly.pdbx_seq_one_letter_code
_entity_poly.pdbx_strand_id
1 'polypeptide(L)'
;MDINKPLFQLTVGEFLELQRTQMATIIPEEPVPVNEERYVHGLDGLASLLQCSRSTASRIKQSGRIDKAIRQCGRKIVIDSKEAMRLLNKK
;
A
#
# COMPACT_ATOMS: atom_id res chain seq x y z
N MET A 1 -26.57 26.27 5.79
CA MET A 1 -27.39 25.18 6.36
C MET A 1 -27.63 25.48 7.82
N ASP A 2 -28.89 25.58 8.24
CA ASP A 2 -29.23 25.74 9.65
C ASP A 2 -29.04 24.42 10.39
N ILE A 3 -28.09 24.38 11.32
CA ILE A 3 -27.74 23.19 12.10
C ILE A 3 -28.86 22.73 13.06
N ASN A 4 -29.82 23.62 13.34
CA ASN A 4 -30.96 23.34 14.22
C ASN A 4 -32.21 22.87 13.46
N LYS A 5 -32.11 22.66 12.13
CA LYS A 5 -33.20 22.11 11.33
C LYS A 5 -33.39 20.63 11.67
N PRO A 6 -34.61 20.17 12.02
CA PRO A 6 -34.84 18.77 12.32
C PRO A 6 -34.78 17.91 11.05
N LEU A 7 -34.30 16.66 11.18
CA LEU A 7 -34.02 15.74 10.06
C LEU A 7 -35.25 15.48 9.16
N PHE A 8 -36.46 15.37 9.73
CA PHE A 8 -37.69 15.08 8.98
C PHE A 8 -38.15 16.24 8.08
N GLN A 9 -37.59 17.44 8.27
CA GLN A 9 -37.89 18.62 7.47
C GLN A 9 -36.92 18.77 6.28
N LEU A 10 -35.95 17.86 6.15
CA LEU A 10 -35.04 17.84 5.01
C LEU A 10 -35.72 17.25 3.78
N THR A 11 -35.46 17.88 2.64
CA THR A 11 -35.78 17.28 1.35
C THR A 11 -34.80 16.15 1.03
N VAL A 12 -35.20 15.24 0.12
CA VAL A 12 -34.33 14.15 -0.33
C VAL A 12 -33.03 14.69 -0.96
N GLY A 13 -33.08 15.84 -1.65
CA GLY A 13 -31.90 16.51 -2.22
C GLY A 13 -30.93 17.01 -1.15
N GLU A 14 -31.42 17.73 -0.15
CA GLU A 14 -30.61 18.22 0.98
C GLU A 14 -29.97 17.05 1.77
N PHE A 15 -30.69 15.93 1.91
CA PHE A 15 -30.16 14.73 2.56
C PHE A 15 -29.02 14.08 1.77
N LEU A 16 -29.15 13.96 0.45
CA LEU A 16 -28.09 13.42 -0.42
C LEU A 16 -26.84 14.30 -0.40
N GLU A 17 -26.99 15.62 -0.30
CA GLU A 17 -25.86 16.54 -0.17
C GLU A 17 -25.13 16.35 1.17
N LEU A 18 -25.85 16.27 2.30
CA LEU A 18 -25.26 15.99 3.61
C LEU A 18 -24.50 14.66 3.63
N GLN A 19 -25.09 13.62 3.02
CA GLN A 19 -24.47 12.31 2.91
C GLN A 19 -23.15 12.40 2.12
N ARG A 20 -23.14 13.11 0.99
CA ARG A 20 -21.91 13.32 0.19
C ARG A 20 -20.84 14.09 0.96
N THR A 21 -21.23 15.14 1.70
CA THR A 21 -20.29 15.92 2.52
C THR A 21 -19.68 15.08 3.65
N GLN A 22 -20.46 14.22 4.32
CA GLN A 22 -19.90 13.27 5.29
C GLN A 22 -18.96 12.26 4.63
N MET A 23 -19.34 11.69 3.49
CA MET A 23 -18.51 10.71 2.78
C MET A 23 -17.19 11.32 2.29
N ALA A 24 -17.18 12.57 1.84
CA ALA A 24 -15.96 13.30 1.49
C ALA A 24 -15.07 13.63 2.71
N THR A 25 -15.62 13.61 3.92
CA THR A 25 -14.84 13.79 5.16
C THR A 25 -14.27 12.46 5.70
N ILE A 26 -14.94 11.34 5.41
CA ILE A 26 -14.55 9.99 5.89
C ILE A 26 -13.61 9.28 4.91
N ILE A 27 -13.64 9.68 3.64
CA ILE A 27 -12.71 9.21 2.62
C ILE A 27 -11.78 10.39 2.32
N PRO A 28 -10.57 10.44 2.91
CA PRO A 28 -9.54 11.27 2.32
C PRO A 28 -9.39 10.82 0.86
N GLU A 29 -9.59 11.74 -0.08
CA GLU A 29 -9.11 11.59 -1.47
C GLU A 29 -7.57 11.63 -1.55
N GLU A 30 -6.88 11.54 -0.41
CA GLU A 30 -5.49 11.15 -0.40
C GLU A 30 -5.46 9.62 -0.37
N PRO A 31 -4.74 8.96 -1.30
CA PRO A 31 -4.42 7.56 -1.10
C PRO A 31 -3.69 7.49 0.24
N VAL A 32 -4.40 7.05 1.29
CA VAL A 32 -3.78 6.48 2.47
C VAL A 32 -2.71 5.56 1.88
N PRO A 33 -1.40 5.81 2.13
CA PRO A 33 -0.42 4.81 1.76
C PRO A 33 -0.82 3.61 2.60
N VAL A 34 -1.57 2.69 1.98
CA VAL A 34 -1.86 1.35 2.47
C VAL A 34 -0.54 0.91 3.00
N ASN A 35 -0.42 0.87 4.34
CA ASN A 35 0.83 0.83 5.09
C ASN A 35 1.77 -0.12 4.35
N GLU A 36 2.56 0.42 3.42
CA GLU A 36 3.26 -0.41 2.45
C GLU A 36 4.28 -1.05 3.34
N GLU A 37 4.15 -2.36 3.59
CA GLU A 37 5.07 -3.07 4.46
C GLU A 37 6.47 -2.73 3.98
N ARG A 38 7.10 -1.78 4.68
CA ARG A 38 8.31 -1.11 4.21
C ARG A 38 9.43 -2.13 4.11
N TYR A 39 9.29 -3.18 4.92
CA TYR A 39 10.15 -4.33 4.97
C TYR A 39 9.33 -5.59 4.73
N VAL A 40 9.82 -6.39 3.81
CA VAL A 40 9.28 -7.68 3.42
C VAL A 40 10.24 -8.75 3.90
N HIS A 41 9.70 -9.87 4.39
CA HIS A 41 10.48 -10.88 5.08
C HIS A 41 10.64 -12.16 4.27
N GLY A 42 11.88 -12.66 4.21
CA GLY A 42 12.20 -13.93 3.57
C GLY A 42 12.07 -13.93 2.05
N LEU A 43 12.24 -15.12 1.47
CA LEU A 43 12.10 -15.31 0.03
C LEU A 43 10.64 -15.29 -0.42
N ASP A 44 9.74 -15.72 0.47
CA ASP A 44 8.30 -15.73 0.22
C ASP A 44 7.74 -14.32 0.13
N GLY A 45 8.18 -13.44 1.04
CA GLY A 45 7.85 -12.04 0.93
C GLY A 45 8.35 -11.43 -0.38
N LEU A 46 9.59 -11.73 -0.80
CA LEU A 46 10.11 -11.25 -2.08
C LEU A 46 9.27 -11.73 -3.27
N ALA A 47 8.83 -13.00 -3.23
CA ALA A 47 7.96 -13.57 -4.25
C ALA A 47 6.60 -12.86 -4.31
N SER A 48 6.00 -12.57 -3.15
CA SER A 48 4.75 -11.81 -3.04
C SER A 48 4.90 -10.37 -3.53
N LEU A 49 6.00 -9.69 -3.17
CA LEU A 49 6.29 -8.32 -3.60
C LEU A 49 6.41 -8.21 -5.12
N LEU A 50 7.07 -9.18 -5.76
CA LEU A 50 7.31 -9.20 -7.20
C LEU A 50 6.24 -9.94 -8.00
N GLN A 51 5.22 -10.52 -7.32
CA GLN A 51 4.18 -11.36 -7.91
C GLN A 51 4.76 -12.46 -8.82
N CYS A 52 5.81 -13.12 -8.33
CA CYS A 52 6.53 -14.14 -9.08
C CYS A 52 6.63 -15.46 -8.29
N SER A 53 7.05 -16.53 -8.97
CA SER A 53 7.30 -17.81 -8.29
C SER A 53 8.51 -17.74 -7.35
N ARG A 54 8.51 -18.59 -6.31
CA ARG A 54 9.65 -18.76 -5.38
C ARG A 54 10.99 -18.99 -6.10
N SER A 55 10.98 -19.78 -7.19
CA SER A 55 12.18 -20.06 -7.98
C SER A 55 12.70 -18.83 -8.71
N THR A 56 11.81 -17.98 -9.22
CA THR A 56 12.17 -16.72 -9.87
C THR A 56 12.71 -15.71 -8.85
N ALA A 57 12.08 -15.58 -7.69
CA ALA A 57 12.57 -14.75 -6.59
C ALA A 57 13.98 -15.18 -6.15
N SER A 58 14.25 -16.49 -6.09
CA SER A 58 15.59 -17.03 -5.79
C SER A 58 16.63 -16.62 -6.83
N ARG A 59 16.30 -16.73 -8.14
CA ARG A 59 17.19 -16.26 -9.20
C ARG A 59 17.45 -14.76 -9.13
N ILE A 60 16.43 -13.94 -8.85
CA ILE A 60 16.59 -12.48 -8.69
C ILE A 60 17.53 -12.17 -7.52
N LYS A 61 17.37 -12.86 -6.39
CA LYS A 61 18.32 -12.76 -5.26
C LYS A 61 19.74 -13.14 -5.69
N GLN A 62 19.91 -14.28 -6.36
CA GLN A 62 21.23 -14.76 -6.82
C GLN A 62 21.86 -13.85 -7.90
N SER A 63 21.04 -13.17 -8.69
CA SER A 63 21.51 -12.25 -9.73
C SER A 63 22.14 -10.96 -9.18
N GLY A 64 21.99 -10.68 -7.88
CA GLY A 64 22.56 -9.48 -7.24
C GLY A 64 21.87 -8.16 -7.60
N ARG A 65 20.84 -8.16 -8.45
CA ARG A 65 20.13 -6.93 -8.89
C ARG A 65 19.50 -6.12 -7.75
N ILE A 66 19.10 -6.80 -6.67
CA ILE A 66 18.43 -6.21 -5.51
C ILE A 66 19.28 -6.25 -4.24
N ASP A 67 20.57 -6.55 -4.34
CA ASP A 67 21.43 -6.79 -3.17
C ASP A 67 21.47 -5.60 -2.19
N LYS A 68 21.39 -4.37 -2.73
CA LYS A 68 21.30 -3.14 -1.93
C LYS A 68 20.02 -3.03 -1.08
N ALA A 69 18.93 -3.65 -1.51
CA ALA A 69 17.67 -3.68 -0.76
C ALA A 69 17.60 -4.83 0.26
N ILE A 70 18.53 -5.79 0.18
CA ILE A 70 18.52 -6.99 1.02
C ILE A 70 19.43 -6.76 2.23
N ARG A 71 18.88 -7.00 3.42
CA ARG A 71 19.64 -7.05 4.67
C ARG A 71 19.48 -8.43 5.29
N GLN A 72 20.57 -9.21 5.29
CA GLN A 72 20.58 -10.57 5.80
C GLN A 72 21.27 -10.63 7.16
N CYS A 73 20.59 -11.22 8.15
CA CYS A 73 21.14 -11.54 9.46
C CYS A 73 21.04 -13.05 9.68
N GLY A 74 22.12 -13.79 9.38
CA GLY A 74 22.12 -15.24 9.40
C GLY A 74 21.12 -15.83 8.38
N ARG A 75 20.13 -16.60 8.83
CA ARG A 75 19.06 -17.15 7.98
C ARG A 75 17.88 -16.20 7.75
N LYS A 76 17.81 -15.09 8.49
CA LYS A 76 16.74 -14.09 8.34
C LYS A 76 17.11 -13.13 7.23
N ILE A 77 16.16 -12.90 6.32
CA ILE A 77 16.29 -11.96 5.21
C ILE A 77 15.21 -10.91 5.39
N VAL A 78 15.62 -9.64 5.41
CA VAL A 78 14.74 -8.48 5.46
C VAL A 78 15.00 -7.66 4.20
N ILE A 79 13.95 -7.29 3.48
CA ILE A 79 14.04 -6.67 2.17
C ILE A 79 13.27 -5.38 2.20
N ASP A 80 13.88 -4.26 1.87
CA ASP A 80 13.15 -2.99 1.71
C ASP A 80 12.33 -3.03 0.42
N SER A 81 11.00 -2.95 0.54
CA SER A 81 10.06 -3.11 -0.58
C SER A 81 10.21 -2.00 -1.61
N LYS A 82 10.36 -0.76 -1.15
CA LYS A 82 10.47 0.43 -1.99
C LYS A 82 11.80 0.46 -2.73
N GLU A 83 12.89 0.13 -2.04
CA GLU A 83 14.20 0.07 -2.68
C GLU A 83 14.31 -1.09 -3.68
N ALA A 84 13.74 -2.27 -3.37
CA ALA A 84 13.72 -3.39 -4.29
C ALA A 84 13.00 -3.06 -5.61
N MET A 85 11.81 -2.43 -5.55
CA MET A 85 11.08 -1.99 -6.74
C MET A 85 11.85 -0.95 -7.56
N ARG A 86 12.48 0.02 -6.88
CA ARG A 86 13.31 1.04 -7.54
C ARG A 86 14.49 0.42 -8.29
N LEU A 87 15.14 -0.58 -7.72
CA LEU A 87 16.28 -1.26 -8.33
C LEU A 87 15.88 -2.14 -9.51
N LEU A 88 14.71 -2.77 -9.47
CA LEU A 88 14.19 -3.53 -10.62
C LEU A 88 13.93 -2.63 -11.84
N ASN A 89 13.44 -1.42 -11.60
CA ASN A 89 13.13 -0.43 -12.64
C ASN A 89 14.37 0.26 -13.23
N LYS A 90 15.53 0.17 -12.57
CA LYS A 90 16.80 0.58 -13.17
C LYS A 90 17.25 -0.50 -14.15
N LYS A 91 17.18 -0.16 -15.44
CA LYS A 91 17.70 -0.95 -16.56
C LYS A 91 19.22 -0.87 -16.63
#